data_AF-A0A939NA49-F1
#
_entry.id   AF-A0A939NA49-F1
#
_cell.length_a   1.000
_cell.length_b   1.000
_cell.length_c   1.000
_cell.angle_alpha   90.00
_cell.angle_beta   90.00
_cell.angle_gamma   90.00
#
_symmetry.space_group_name_H-M   'P 1'
#
loop_
_entity.id
_entity.type
_entity.pdbx_description
1 polymer ?
#
loop_
_entity_poly.entity_id
_entity_poly.type
_entity_poly.pdbx_seq_one_letter_code
_entity_poly.pdbx_strand_id
1 'polypeptide(L)'
;MNPPSNKVFFDFCHIVTLANNHIFDQGIEGYTTTIDFLSTLKINYLGAGKNIDDARKPVIVELNECKVALLSYNCYSTNSFLNADSSNYGTAPLLYEFIEKI
;
A
#
# COMPACT_ATOMS: atom_id res chain seq x y z
N MET A 1 18.75 -0.08 14.81
CA MET A 1 18.71 -1.55 15.00
C MET A 1 18.83 -2.18 13.62
N ASN A 2 19.77 -3.10 13.41
CA ASN A 2 19.75 -3.91 12.18
C ASN A 2 18.62 -4.93 12.33
N PRO A 3 17.67 -5.02 11.38
CA PRO A 3 16.64 -6.02 11.47
C PRO A 3 17.29 -7.41 11.37
N PRO A 4 16.73 -8.45 12.03
CA PRO A 4 17.23 -9.82 11.94
C PRO A 4 17.31 -10.26 10.47
N SER A 5 18.04 -11.33 10.14
CA SER A 5 18.13 -11.81 8.75
C SER A 5 16.75 -12.27 8.23
N ASN A 6 15.99 -11.32 7.67
CA ASN A 6 14.53 -11.30 7.55
C ASN A 6 13.90 -12.28 6.55
N LYS A 7 14.69 -13.12 5.87
CA LYS A 7 14.16 -13.86 4.71
C LYS A 7 13.12 -14.91 5.12
N VAL A 8 13.32 -15.59 6.24
CA VAL A 8 12.48 -16.74 6.66
C VAL A 8 11.06 -16.34 7.09
N PHE A 9 10.86 -15.10 7.59
CA PHE A 9 9.55 -14.71 8.14
C PHE A 9 8.54 -14.31 7.05
N PHE A 10 8.98 -13.92 5.86
CA PHE A 10 8.12 -13.41 4.81
C PHE A 10 8.03 -14.30 3.56
N ASP A 11 8.63 -15.49 3.56
CA ASP A 11 8.64 -16.38 2.39
C ASP A 11 7.22 -16.80 1.93
N PHE A 12 6.17 -16.63 2.76
CA PHE A 12 4.77 -16.87 2.40
C PHE A 12 3.98 -15.61 1.97
N CYS A 13 4.56 -14.42 2.15
CA CYS A 13 3.88 -13.15 1.93
C CYS A 13 4.23 -12.59 0.55
N HIS A 14 3.23 -12.41 -0.31
CA HIS A 14 3.41 -11.94 -1.68
C HIS A 14 2.93 -10.50 -1.89
N ILE A 15 1.97 -10.05 -1.08
CA ILE A 15 1.31 -8.74 -1.20
C ILE A 15 0.98 -8.22 0.21
N VAL A 16 1.22 -6.94 0.46
CA VAL A 16 0.88 -6.24 1.71
C VAL A 16 -0.03 -5.04 1.42
N THR A 17 -1.10 -4.88 2.19
CA THR A 17 -1.96 -3.71 2.12
C THR A 17 -1.47 -2.61 3.06
N LEU A 18 -1.39 -1.39 2.55
CA LEU A 18 -0.88 -0.21 3.27
C LEU A 18 -1.96 0.86 3.52
N ALA A 19 -3.19 0.66 3.04
CA ALA A 19 -4.32 1.56 3.29
C ALA A 19 -4.87 1.42 4.72
N ASN A 20 -4.01 1.66 5.71
CA ASN A 20 -4.36 1.75 7.11
C ASN A 20 -4.02 3.14 7.64
N ASN A 21 -4.64 3.55 8.74
CA ASN A 21 -4.46 4.88 9.30
C ASN A 21 -3.06 5.17 9.85
N HIS A 22 -2.19 4.16 10.00
CA HIS A 22 -0.90 4.22 10.69
C HIS A 22 0.34 4.11 9.80
N ILE A 23 0.20 3.92 8.49
CA ILE A 23 1.36 3.76 7.58
C ILE A 23 2.29 5.00 7.57
N PHE A 24 1.79 6.16 8.00
CA PHE A 24 2.55 7.41 8.11
C PHE A 24 2.87 7.83 9.55
N ASP A 25 2.78 6.94 10.54
CA ASP A 25 3.11 7.27 11.95
C ASP A 25 4.56 7.78 12.12
N GLN A 26 5.46 7.33 11.24
CA GLN A 26 6.85 7.78 11.18
C GLN A 26 7.10 8.73 9.98
N GLY A 27 6.03 9.39 9.51
CA GLY A 27 6.06 10.31 8.38
C GLY A 27 6.44 9.64 7.04
N ILE A 28 6.83 10.47 6.08
CA ILE A 28 7.25 10.03 4.74
C ILE A 28 8.51 9.16 4.80
N GLU A 29 9.40 9.40 5.77
CA GLU A 29 10.63 8.61 5.95
C GLU A 29 10.31 7.16 6.34
N GLY A 30 9.39 6.96 7.30
CA GLY A 30 8.93 5.63 7.68
C GLY A 30 8.20 4.89 6.57
N TYR A 31 7.34 5.60 5.83
CA TYR A 31 6.71 5.08 4.62
C TYR A 31 7.77 4.61 3.60
N THR A 32 8.72 5.47 3.27
CA THR A 32 9.77 5.19 2.26
C THR A 32 10.62 4.00 2.69
N THR A 33 11.05 3.95 3.94
CA THR A 33 11.79 2.81 4.51
C THR A 33 11.01 1.50 4.39
N THR A 34 9.69 1.55 4.65
CA THR A 34 8.80 0.39 4.53
C THR A 34 8.72 -0.09 3.08
N ILE A 35 8.51 0.83 2.14
CA ILE A 35 8.44 0.51 0.70
C ILE A 35 9.75 -0.05 0.18
N ASP A 36 10.88 0.53 0.55
CA ASP A 36 12.20 0.06 0.14
C ASP A 36 12.44 -1.36 0.67
N PHE A 37 12.09 -1.61 1.94
CA PHE A 37 12.20 -2.93 2.54
C PHE A 37 11.35 -3.98 1.81
N LEU A 38 10.06 -3.70 1.56
CA LEU A 38 9.17 -4.60 0.80
C LEU A 38 9.71 -4.85 -0.61
N SER A 39 10.28 -3.81 -1.26
CA SER A 39 10.90 -3.91 -2.58
C SER A 39 12.13 -4.82 -2.57
N THR A 40 12.97 -4.77 -1.53
CA THR A 40 14.12 -5.68 -1.39
C THR A 40 13.71 -7.15 -1.27
N LEU A 41 12.54 -7.40 -0.67
CA LEU A 41 11.95 -8.73 -0.53
C LEU A 41 11.12 -9.16 -1.76
N LYS A 42 10.95 -8.27 -2.75
CA LYS A 42 10.08 -8.47 -3.92
C LYS A 42 8.62 -8.74 -3.53
N ILE A 43 8.16 -8.11 -2.45
CA ILE A 43 6.77 -8.16 -1.98
C ILE A 43 6.02 -6.99 -2.60
N ASN A 44 4.90 -7.26 -3.26
CA ASN A 44 4.05 -6.20 -3.80
C ASN A 44 3.32 -5.47 -2.67
N TYR A 45 2.94 -4.22 -2.91
CA TYR A 45 2.16 -3.44 -1.95
C TYR A 45 1.18 -2.52 -2.67
N LEU A 46 0.15 -2.07 -1.95
CA LEU A 46 -0.89 -1.19 -2.47
C LEU A 46 -1.61 -0.43 -1.35
N GLY A 47 -2.27 0.68 -1.70
CA GLY A 47 -3.15 1.41 -0.79
C GLY A 47 -2.53 2.62 -0.08
N ALA A 48 -1.26 2.92 -0.36
CA ALA A 48 -0.59 4.16 0.01
C ALA A 48 0.42 4.52 -1.08
N GLY A 49 0.65 5.82 -1.28
CA GLY A 49 1.44 6.29 -2.42
C GLY A 49 1.89 7.73 -2.27
N LYS A 50 2.65 8.21 -3.27
CA LYS A 50 3.17 9.59 -3.34
C LYS A 50 2.11 10.62 -3.73
N ASN A 51 1.02 10.14 -4.31
CA ASN A 51 -0.16 10.89 -4.71
C ASN A 51 -1.32 9.89 -4.88
N ILE A 52 -2.50 10.41 -5.22
CA ILE A 52 -3.72 9.62 -5.32
C ILE A 52 -3.66 8.54 -6.40
N ASP A 53 -2.99 8.79 -7.53
CA ASP A 53 -2.86 7.83 -8.62
C ASP A 53 -1.97 6.65 -8.22
N ASP A 54 -0.86 6.93 -7.54
CA ASP A 54 0.05 5.93 -7.00
C ASP A 54 -0.61 5.12 -5.87
N ALA A 55 -1.26 5.80 -4.91
CA ALA A 55 -1.90 5.16 -3.76
C ALA A 55 -3.01 4.19 -4.18
N ARG A 56 -3.74 4.53 -5.25
CA ARG A 56 -4.85 3.73 -5.79
C ARG A 56 -4.41 2.65 -6.77
N LYS A 57 -3.16 2.62 -7.19
CA LYS A 57 -2.69 1.67 -8.20
C LYS A 57 -2.97 0.24 -7.73
N PRO A 58 -3.77 -0.54 -8.48
CA PRO A 58 -4.07 -1.90 -8.08
C PRO A 58 -2.83 -2.78 -8.25
N VAL A 59 -2.76 -3.82 -7.44
CA VAL A 59 -1.85 -4.95 -7.71
C VAL A 59 -2.64 -5.97 -8.51
N ILE A 60 -2.23 -6.22 -9.74
CA ILE A 60 -2.84 -7.23 -10.61
C ILE A 60 -1.97 -8.48 -10.57
N VAL A 61 -2.57 -9.61 -10.17
CA VAL A 61 -1.92 -10.92 -10.20
C VAL A 61 -2.57 -11.81 -11.24
N GLU A 62 -1.75 -12.59 -11.95
CA GLU A 62 -2.21 -13.60 -12.88
C GLU A 62 -2.21 -14.95 -12.17
N LEU A 63 -3.38 -15.59 -12.13
CA LEU A 63 -3.62 -16.88 -11.52
C LEU A 63 -4.24 -17.79 -12.58
N ASN A 64 -3.39 -18.60 -13.23
CA ASN A 64 -3.75 -19.39 -14.41
C ASN A 64 -4.32 -18.50 -15.52
N GLU A 65 -5.55 -18.76 -15.96
CA GLU A 65 -6.25 -17.97 -16.98
C GLU A 65 -7.03 -16.78 -16.41
N CYS A 66 -6.94 -16.53 -15.10
CA CYS A 66 -7.63 -15.43 -14.42
C CYS A 66 -6.66 -14.30 -14.07
N LYS A 67 -7.11 -13.05 -14.21
CA LYS A 67 -6.43 -11.88 -13.64
C LYS A 67 -7.24 -11.35 -12.46
N VAL A 68 -6.59 -11.18 -11.32
CA VAL A 68 -7.20 -10.65 -10.10
C VAL A 68 -6.56 -9.31 -9.78
N ALA A 69 -7.37 -8.24 -9.76
CA ALA A 69 -6.95 -6.94 -9.27
C ALA A 69 -7.26 -6.83 -7.76
N LEU A 70 -6.23 -6.57 -6.97
CA LEU A 70 -6.38 -6.21 -5.57
C LEU A 70 -6.39 -4.70 -5.45
N LEU A 71 -7.32 -4.18 -4.65
CA LEU A 71 -7.44 -2.78 -4.30
C LEU A 71 -7.48 -2.66 -2.78
N SER A 72 -6.99 -1.55 -2.26
CA SER A 72 -6.86 -1.33 -0.82
C SER A 72 -7.17 0.13 -0.51
N TYR A 73 -8.16 0.34 0.35
CA TYR A 73 -8.68 1.65 0.67
C TYR A 73 -8.85 1.83 2.17
N ASN A 74 -8.65 3.05 2.63
CA ASN A 74 -8.77 3.45 4.01
C ASN A 74 -10.01 4.34 4.19
N CYS A 75 -10.92 3.96 5.08
CA CYS A 75 -12.12 4.75 5.34
C CYS A 75 -11.75 6.03 6.09
N TYR A 76 -12.36 7.17 5.74
CA TYR A 76 -12.17 8.42 6.49
C TYR A 76 -12.47 8.30 7.98
N SER A 77 -13.37 7.38 8.37
CA SER A 77 -13.72 7.13 9.77
C SER A 77 -12.59 6.51 10.60
N THR A 78 -11.49 6.08 9.99
CA THR A 78 -10.32 5.52 10.70
C THR A 78 -9.38 6.60 11.24
N ASN A 79 -9.65 7.88 10.97
CA ASN A 79 -8.84 9.03 11.41
C ASN A 79 -7.36 8.91 10.99
N SER A 80 -7.11 8.57 9.73
CA SER A 80 -5.74 8.60 9.20
C SER A 80 -5.15 9.99 9.19
N PHE A 81 -3.86 10.06 9.54
CA PHE A 81 -3.08 11.29 9.49
C PHE A 81 -2.97 11.85 8.06
N LEU A 82 -2.89 11.00 7.04
CA LEU A 82 -2.68 11.40 5.64
C LEU A 82 -3.54 10.56 4.68
N ASN A 83 -4.40 11.26 3.93
CA ASN A 83 -5.07 10.73 2.75
C ASN A 83 -4.38 11.31 1.51
N ALA A 84 -4.13 10.48 0.50
CA ALA A 84 -3.44 10.91 -0.70
C ALA A 84 -4.31 11.89 -1.49
N ASP A 85 -3.67 12.90 -2.07
CA ASP A 85 -4.29 13.84 -3.02
C ASP A 85 -3.48 13.92 -4.31
N SER A 86 -3.77 14.86 -5.20
CA SER A 86 -3.08 15.02 -6.49
C SER A 86 -1.55 15.19 -6.40
N SER A 87 -1.04 15.64 -5.25
CA SER A 87 0.36 16.06 -5.10
C SER A 87 1.03 15.55 -3.82
N ASN A 88 0.27 15.04 -2.85
CA ASN A 88 0.78 14.67 -1.54
C ASN A 88 0.67 13.16 -1.27
N TYR A 89 1.65 12.69 -0.51
CA TYR A 89 1.67 11.34 0.01
C TYR A 89 0.43 11.07 0.88
N GLY A 90 -0.04 9.83 0.86
CA GLY A 90 -1.10 9.41 1.76
C GLY A 90 -1.65 8.04 1.45
N THR A 91 -2.64 7.63 2.24
CA THR A 91 -3.40 6.41 2.00
C THR A 91 -4.45 6.64 0.92
N ALA A 92 -4.80 5.60 0.16
CA ALA A 92 -5.92 5.66 -0.77
C ALA A 92 -7.24 5.79 0.01
N PRO A 93 -7.98 6.90 -0.09
CA PRO A 93 -9.22 7.08 0.64
C PRO A 93 -10.34 6.23 0.05
N LEU A 94 -11.21 5.71 0.90
CA LEU A 94 -12.42 4.99 0.49
C LEU A 94 -13.46 5.99 -0.06
N LEU A 95 -13.47 6.16 -1.37
CA LEU A 95 -14.47 6.93 -2.12
C LEU A 95 -15.14 6.02 -3.15
N TYR A 96 -16.48 5.98 -3.17
CA TYR A 96 -17.24 5.09 -4.07
C TYR A 96 -16.90 5.32 -5.55
N GLU A 97 -16.71 6.57 -5.96
CA GLU A 97 -16.29 6.94 -7.32
C GLU A 97 -14.96 6.31 -7.77
N PHE A 98 -14.12 5.90 -6.82
CA PHE A 98 -12.84 5.25 -7.10
C PHE A 98 -12.96 3.74 -7.30
N ILE A 99 -14.08 3.15 -6.85
CA ILE A 99 -14.37 1.72 -6.94
C ILE A 99 -15.19 1.43 -8.21
N GLU A 100 -16.09 2.33 -8.60
CA GLU A 100 -16.98 2.12 -9.75
C GLU A 100 -16.27 2.19 -11.11
N LYS A 101 -15.02 2.64 -11.17
CA LYS A 101 -14.27 2.93 -12.42
C LYS A 101 -13.04 2.04 -12.63
N ILE A 102 -13.01 0.85 -12.05
CA ILE A 102 -11.89 -0.10 -12.15
C ILE A 102 -12.02 -0.95 -13.42
#